data_AF-A0A9P8M5G5-F1
#
_entry.id   AF-A0A9P8M5G5-F1
#
_cell.length_a   1.000
_cell.length_b   1.000
_cell.length_c   1.000
_cell.angle_alpha   90.00
_cell.angle_beta   90.00
_cell.angle_gamma   90.00
#
_symmetry.space_group_name_H-M   'P 1'
#
loop_
_entity.id
_entity.type
_entity.pdbx_description
1 polymer ?
#
loop_
_entity_poly.entity_id
_entity_poly.type
_entity_poly.pdbx_seq_one_letter_code
_entity_poly.pdbx_strand_id
1 'polypeptide(L)'
;MDKYLHLTYPKLNLNDHTLDDNLPPLQPQPQSNCLDPPPAASLGALDRLPIELLQEILIQLDLSTFMAFRCINRRAKELADHLPQYKAITTNAKNALRGILRIGTSRWITCKSLFEKLRTSACEHCGDFGGYLYILTCRRVCFLCFSQDKRYLPLRPGQACRKFGLERGIIQTLPCMRVIPGIYSPNEKKATETTLVDYESAFDAGIARHGSSGAMDEFVAAVAAKKLQAHRMRVLQAQQSGSSRRTRMPPVADPVDLKSANPLRFVAIVRVPWLNRTSQDGVEWGFYCTLLQSVHYRQTHQESTLPTMAGSPPNPQLLQASVDPDDESEFRLLVNNSLVKYITINAGIFSQDDMCFEPSLISLLPPLPPGDWNQGRISRNPETGVPHFSAISNTNLPGITKTWHPTRIDHLEFHMGQKLRSNVYEATCPRFRSPVVTKFARFPWEVPLLEAETAAYQWIEGCQIGPDFLGHLTEQGRVIGFVMARVADCRHATSEDYTLCYRALSKLHQLGIKHGDTNKHNFLINQGKATLIDFDNASRGASAQELETELGGLRNQLSDMSGKGGQVVETSFIESTDLDTRE
;
A
#
# COMPACT_ATOMS: atom_id res chain seq x y z
N MET A 1 -34.65 -11.62 -9.03
CA MET A 1 -33.67 -11.27 -7.97
C MET A 1 -32.23 -11.32 -8.49
N ASP A 2 -31.99 -11.06 -9.80
CA ASP A 2 -30.65 -11.17 -10.44
C ASP A 2 -30.23 -9.91 -11.21
N LYS A 3 -30.72 -8.73 -10.81
CA LYS A 3 -30.55 -7.48 -11.58
C LYS A 3 -29.44 -6.55 -11.07
N TYR A 4 -28.60 -7.00 -10.14
CA TYR A 4 -27.58 -6.16 -9.51
C TYR A 4 -26.19 -6.82 -9.38
N LEU A 5 -25.97 -8.02 -9.94
CA LEU A 5 -24.65 -8.66 -9.93
C LEU A 5 -23.57 -7.89 -10.73
N HIS A 6 -23.99 -6.98 -11.60
CA HIS A 6 -23.11 -6.12 -12.42
C HIS A 6 -22.77 -4.77 -11.77
N LEU A 7 -23.37 -4.45 -10.61
CA LEU A 7 -23.01 -3.28 -9.79
C LEU A 7 -22.02 -3.62 -8.68
N THR A 8 -21.71 -4.90 -8.49
CA THR A 8 -20.63 -5.35 -7.61
C THR A 8 -19.38 -5.55 -8.43
N TYR A 9 -18.33 -4.78 -8.12
CA TYR A 9 -16.98 -5.04 -8.59
C TYR A 9 -16.67 -6.55 -8.47
N PRO A 10 -16.12 -7.21 -9.50
CA PRO A 10 -15.55 -8.54 -9.30
C PRO A 10 -14.53 -8.41 -8.17
N LYS A 11 -14.70 -9.21 -7.12
CA LYS A 11 -13.85 -9.26 -5.92
C LYS A 11 -12.40 -8.97 -6.27
N LEU A 12 -11.92 -7.76 -5.99
CA LEU A 12 -10.49 -7.51 -5.86
C LEU A 12 -10.06 -8.26 -4.61
N ASN A 13 -9.58 -9.49 -4.79
CA ASN A 13 -9.02 -10.30 -3.71
C ASN A 13 -7.62 -9.76 -3.36
N LEU A 14 -7.55 -8.50 -2.93
CA LEU A 14 -6.32 -7.86 -2.45
C LEU A 14 -6.06 -8.42 -1.06
N ASN A 15 -5.35 -9.55 -1.00
CA ASN A 15 -4.86 -10.06 0.26
C ASN A 15 -3.49 -9.45 0.53
N ASP A 16 -3.36 -8.69 1.61
CA ASP A 16 -2.07 -8.12 2.02
C ASP A 16 -1.07 -9.18 2.52
N HIS A 17 -1.55 -10.42 2.66
CA HIS A 17 -0.81 -11.59 3.16
C HIS A 17 -0.07 -11.20 4.45
N THR A 18 -0.86 -10.88 5.46
CA THR A 18 -0.38 -10.47 6.78
C THR A 18 -0.19 -11.69 7.68
N LEU A 19 0.24 -11.49 8.93
CA LEU A 19 0.48 -12.62 9.84
C LEU A 19 -0.78 -13.46 10.07
N ASP A 20 -1.97 -12.86 10.10
CA ASP A 20 -3.25 -13.54 10.28
C ASP A 20 -3.52 -14.62 9.22
N ASP A 21 -3.09 -14.41 7.98
CA ASP A 21 -3.27 -15.37 6.88
C ASP A 21 -2.30 -16.57 7.01
N ASN A 22 -1.21 -16.41 7.76
CA ASN A 22 -0.16 -17.41 7.96
C ASN A 22 -0.26 -18.12 9.32
N LEU A 23 -1.28 -17.81 10.12
CA LEU A 23 -1.55 -18.55 11.35
C LEU A 23 -2.17 -19.92 11.01
N PRO A 24 -1.79 -21.00 11.71
CA PRO A 24 -2.45 -22.28 11.54
C PRO A 24 -3.97 -22.15 11.73
N PRO A 25 -4.81 -22.91 11.01
CA PRO A 25 -6.25 -22.90 11.24
C PRO A 25 -6.57 -23.30 12.68
N LEU A 26 -7.65 -22.74 13.22
CA LEU A 26 -8.16 -23.19 14.52
C LEU A 26 -8.62 -24.64 14.38
N GLN A 27 -8.09 -25.53 15.21
CA GLN A 27 -8.69 -26.85 15.33
C GLN A 27 -10.09 -26.68 15.91
N PRO A 28 -11.13 -27.28 15.31
CA PRO A 28 -12.47 -27.24 15.88
C PRO A 28 -12.40 -27.86 17.27
N GLN A 29 -12.65 -27.04 18.30
CA GLN A 29 -12.81 -27.58 19.63
C GLN A 29 -14.08 -28.45 19.61
N PRO A 30 -14.03 -29.69 20.11
CA PRO A 30 -15.25 -30.45 20.31
C PRO A 30 -16.19 -29.58 21.16
N GLN A 31 -17.43 -29.43 20.71
CA GLN A 31 -18.47 -28.73 21.45
C GLN A 31 -18.68 -29.48 22.77
N SER A 32 -17.92 -29.09 23.79
CA SER A 32 -18.14 -29.56 25.15
C SER A 32 -19.37 -28.83 25.66
N ASN A 33 -20.55 -29.43 25.43
CA ASN A 33 -21.78 -29.09 26.15
C ASN A 33 -21.74 -29.57 27.62
N CYS A 34 -20.58 -29.99 28.14
CA CYS A 34 -20.40 -30.15 29.58
C CYS A 34 -20.10 -28.77 30.19
N LEU A 35 -21.06 -28.27 30.97
CA LEU A 35 -20.77 -27.29 32.01
C LEU A 35 -19.60 -27.82 32.83
N ASP A 36 -18.45 -27.15 32.77
CA ASP A 36 -17.30 -27.53 33.58
C ASP A 36 -17.75 -27.59 35.05
N PRO A 37 -17.42 -28.67 35.80
CA PRO A 37 -17.73 -28.73 37.22
C PRO A 37 -17.09 -27.54 37.94
N PRO A 38 -17.77 -26.94 38.94
CA PRO A 38 -17.27 -25.76 39.64
C PRO A 38 -15.87 -26.02 40.22
N PRO A 39 -15.03 -24.98 40.37
CA PRO A 39 -13.66 -25.16 40.81
C PRO A 39 -13.63 -25.79 42.19
N ALA A 40 -13.01 -26.97 42.31
CA ALA A 40 -12.81 -27.63 43.59
C ALA A 40 -11.66 -27.00 44.40
N ALA A 41 -10.78 -26.24 43.75
CA ALA A 41 -9.59 -25.62 44.35
C ALA A 41 -9.64 -24.10 44.25
N SER A 42 -9.17 -23.42 45.31
CA SER A 42 -9.05 -21.97 45.41
C SER A 42 -7.75 -21.45 44.76
N LEU A 43 -7.56 -20.12 44.69
CA LEU A 43 -6.28 -19.47 44.34
C LEU A 43 -5.34 -19.32 45.55
N GLY A 44 -5.67 -19.97 46.68
CA GLY A 44 -4.89 -19.89 47.91
C GLY A 44 -4.87 -18.46 48.47
N ALA A 45 -3.67 -17.91 48.66
CA ALA A 45 -3.51 -16.57 49.24
C ALA A 45 -4.11 -15.43 48.39
N LEU A 46 -4.23 -15.63 47.07
CA LEU A 46 -4.78 -14.62 46.16
C LEU A 46 -6.29 -14.41 46.35
N ASP A 47 -7.04 -15.43 46.77
CA ASP A 47 -8.49 -15.29 47.05
C ASP A 47 -8.78 -14.40 48.27
N ARG A 48 -7.75 -13.96 49.00
CA ARG A 48 -7.89 -12.94 50.07
C ARG A 48 -8.08 -11.52 49.51
N LEU A 49 -7.72 -11.31 48.24
CA LEU A 49 -7.88 -10.02 47.58
C LEU A 49 -9.31 -9.90 47.02
N PRO A 50 -9.95 -8.72 47.12
CA PRO A 50 -11.16 -8.42 46.38
C PRO A 50 -11.00 -8.68 44.87
N ILE A 51 -12.10 -9.09 44.23
CA ILE A 51 -12.11 -9.48 42.82
C ILE A 51 -11.62 -8.35 41.90
N GLU A 52 -11.90 -7.10 42.26
CA GLU A 52 -11.49 -5.90 41.53
C GLU A 52 -9.96 -5.74 41.55
N LEU A 53 -9.32 -5.98 42.70
CA LEU A 53 -7.86 -5.94 42.80
C LEU A 53 -7.22 -7.08 42.02
N LEU A 54 -7.82 -8.27 42.04
CA LEU A 54 -7.35 -9.38 41.22
C LEU A 54 -7.46 -9.05 39.73
N GLN A 55 -8.56 -8.45 39.29
CA GLN A 55 -8.73 -8.03 37.90
C GLN A 55 -7.72 -6.96 37.48
N GLU A 56 -7.44 -5.96 38.34
CA GLU A 56 -6.43 -4.92 38.09
C GLU A 56 -5.00 -5.47 38.08
N ILE A 57 -4.70 -6.49 38.88
CA ILE A 57 -3.41 -7.19 38.79
C ILE A 57 -3.32 -7.95 37.47
N LEU A 58 -4.34 -8.74 37.15
CA LEU A 58 -4.34 -9.61 35.97
C LEU A 58 -4.25 -8.84 34.66
N ILE A 59 -4.91 -7.69 34.54
CA ILE A 59 -4.88 -6.89 33.32
C ILE A 59 -3.48 -6.29 33.03
N GLN A 60 -2.69 -6.06 34.08
CA GLN A 60 -1.33 -5.50 33.99
C GLN A 60 -0.26 -6.55 33.69
N LEU A 61 -0.58 -7.85 33.81
CA LEU A 61 0.35 -8.91 33.45
C LEU A 61 0.63 -8.91 31.94
N ASP A 62 1.88 -9.24 31.58
CA ASP A 62 2.21 -9.59 30.22
C ASP A 62 1.42 -10.83 29.80
N LEU A 63 1.13 -10.94 28.50
CA LEU A 63 0.29 -12.02 27.97
C LEU A 63 0.90 -13.40 28.17
N SER A 64 2.23 -13.53 28.32
CA SER A 64 2.85 -14.82 28.65
C SER A 64 2.50 -15.23 30.08
N THR A 65 2.71 -14.34 31.04
CA THR A 65 2.37 -14.56 32.45
C THR A 65 0.87 -14.75 32.66
N PHE A 66 0.04 -13.95 31.98
CA PHE A 66 -1.42 -14.09 32.03
C PHE A 66 -1.91 -15.45 31.54
N MET A 67 -1.38 -15.93 30.40
CA MET A 67 -1.76 -17.24 29.86
C MET A 67 -1.22 -18.39 30.72
N ALA A 68 -0.06 -18.22 31.35
CA ALA A 68 0.44 -19.19 32.34
C ALA A 68 -0.48 -19.25 33.57
N PHE A 69 -0.90 -18.09 34.10
CA PHE A 69 -1.85 -18.00 35.21
C PHE A 69 -3.16 -18.73 34.91
N ARG A 70 -3.73 -18.46 33.72
CA ARG A 70 -4.96 -19.10 33.24
C ARG A 70 -4.87 -20.64 33.22
N CYS A 71 -3.68 -21.21 33.08
CA CYS A 71 -3.45 -22.65 33.02
C CYS A 71 -3.16 -23.31 34.39
N ILE A 72 -3.11 -22.56 35.50
CA ILE A 72 -2.75 -23.09 36.82
C ILE A 72 -3.84 -24.05 37.36
N ASN A 73 -5.10 -23.59 37.39
CA ASN A 73 -6.25 -24.37 37.83
C ASN A 73 -7.56 -23.79 37.27
N ARG A 74 -8.69 -24.45 37.52
CA ARG A 74 -10.01 -24.02 37.01
C ARG A 74 -10.43 -22.64 37.52
N ARG A 75 -10.15 -22.30 38.79
CA ARG A 75 -10.46 -21.00 39.37
C ARG A 75 -9.68 -19.86 38.69
N ALA A 76 -8.40 -20.08 38.39
CA ALA A 76 -7.57 -19.13 37.66
C ALA A 76 -8.05 -18.95 36.22
N LYS A 77 -8.44 -20.06 35.57
CA LYS A 77 -9.07 -20.04 34.25
C LYS A 77 -10.35 -19.23 34.23
N GLU A 78 -11.26 -19.49 35.18
CA GLU A 78 -12.51 -18.73 35.32
C GLU A 78 -12.23 -17.25 35.51
N LEU A 79 -11.34 -16.88 36.42
CA LEU A 79 -11.01 -15.48 36.68
C LEU A 79 -10.45 -14.77 35.44
N ALA A 80 -9.56 -15.43 34.70
CA ALA A 80 -9.00 -14.92 33.46
C ALA A 80 -10.05 -14.81 32.35
N ASP A 81 -10.91 -15.83 32.18
CA ASP A 81 -11.97 -15.85 31.14
C ASP A 81 -13.10 -14.84 31.41
N HIS A 82 -13.34 -14.49 32.68
CA HIS A 82 -14.32 -13.47 33.07
C HIS A 82 -13.76 -12.04 33.06
N LEU A 83 -12.46 -11.85 32.83
CA LEU A 83 -11.88 -10.51 32.69
C LEU A 83 -12.45 -9.83 31.42
N PRO A 84 -13.20 -8.72 31.53
CA PRO A 84 -13.90 -8.13 30.39
C PRO A 84 -13.00 -7.78 29.21
N GLN A 85 -11.81 -7.28 29.49
CA GLN A 85 -10.81 -6.87 28.50
C GLN A 85 -10.26 -8.09 27.74
N TYR A 86 -9.95 -9.17 28.45
CA TYR A 86 -9.52 -10.42 27.82
C TYR A 86 -10.65 -11.05 26.99
N LYS A 87 -11.88 -11.03 27.50
CA LYS A 87 -13.06 -11.48 26.75
C LYS A 87 -13.26 -10.67 25.48
N ALA A 88 -13.07 -9.35 25.52
CA ALA A 88 -13.18 -8.49 24.33
C ALA A 88 -12.08 -8.79 23.31
N ILE A 89 -10.83 -8.99 23.75
CA ILE A 89 -9.70 -9.37 22.87
C ILE A 89 -9.97 -10.73 22.21
N THR A 90 -10.34 -11.73 23.01
CA THR A 90 -10.62 -13.09 22.52
C THR A 90 -11.91 -13.17 21.71
N THR A 91 -12.81 -12.20 21.79
CA THR A 91 -13.99 -12.15 20.91
C THR A 91 -13.65 -11.50 19.58
N ASN A 92 -13.03 -10.32 19.61
CA ASN A 92 -12.95 -9.44 18.44
C ASN A 92 -11.58 -9.44 17.73
N ALA A 93 -10.51 -9.82 18.41
CA ALA A 93 -9.14 -9.75 17.89
C ALA A 93 -8.36 -11.06 18.14
N LYS A 94 -9.01 -12.21 17.95
CA LYS A 94 -8.45 -13.56 18.16
C LYS A 94 -7.10 -13.75 17.47
N ASN A 95 -6.98 -13.32 16.22
CA ASN A 95 -5.76 -13.49 15.44
C ASN A 95 -4.60 -12.64 15.97
N ALA A 96 -4.87 -11.47 16.57
CA ALA A 96 -3.82 -10.67 17.21
C ALA A 96 -3.23 -11.39 18.42
N LEU A 97 -4.09 -11.91 19.32
CA LEU A 97 -3.63 -12.69 20.47
C LEU A 97 -2.87 -13.96 20.04
N ARG A 98 -3.40 -14.70 19.06
CA ARG A 98 -2.75 -15.90 18.51
C ARG A 98 -1.40 -15.56 17.86
N GLY A 99 -1.35 -14.48 17.10
CA GLY A 99 -0.12 -13.94 16.50
C GLY A 99 0.93 -13.68 17.57
N ILE A 100 0.60 -12.85 18.57
CA ILE A 100 1.49 -12.48 19.68
C ILE A 100 2.10 -13.69 20.38
N LEU A 101 1.27 -14.69 20.71
CA LEU A 101 1.73 -15.93 21.34
C LEU A 101 2.61 -16.75 20.40
N ARG A 102 2.26 -16.81 19.10
CA ARG A 102 2.93 -17.67 18.13
C ARG A 102 4.30 -17.13 17.69
N ILE A 103 4.42 -15.82 17.50
CA ILE A 103 5.70 -15.18 17.14
C ILE A 103 6.59 -14.91 18.36
N GLY A 104 6.06 -15.12 19.57
CA GLY A 104 6.82 -15.04 20.83
C GLY A 104 6.94 -13.64 21.43
N THR A 105 6.03 -12.72 21.10
CA THR A 105 6.05 -11.33 21.59
C THR A 105 5.22 -11.11 22.85
N SER A 106 4.58 -12.16 23.37
CA SER A 106 3.66 -12.13 24.51
C SER A 106 4.25 -11.57 25.81
N ARG A 107 5.57 -11.69 26.02
CA ARG A 107 6.26 -11.12 27.19
C ARG A 107 6.37 -9.59 27.17
N TRP A 108 6.20 -8.97 26.00
CA TRP A 108 6.38 -7.53 25.80
C TRP A 108 5.03 -6.77 25.79
N ILE A 109 3.92 -7.49 25.83
CA ILE A 109 2.58 -6.94 25.60
C ILE A 109 1.69 -7.38 26.77
N THR A 110 1.02 -6.41 27.40
CA THR A 110 0.07 -6.67 28.48
C THR A 110 -1.35 -6.81 27.94
N CYS A 111 -2.24 -7.44 28.73
CA CYS A 111 -3.66 -7.49 28.38
C CYS A 111 -4.24 -6.07 28.29
N LYS A 112 -3.83 -5.16 29.19
CA LYS A 112 -4.22 -3.75 29.20
C LYS A 112 -3.81 -3.04 27.92
N SER A 113 -2.52 -3.10 27.57
CA SER A 113 -2.00 -2.38 26.40
C SER A 113 -2.68 -2.87 25.12
N LEU A 114 -2.83 -4.18 24.93
CA LEU A 114 -3.52 -4.72 23.75
C LEU A 114 -4.98 -4.24 23.68
N PHE A 115 -5.71 -4.31 24.80
CA PHE A 115 -7.09 -3.85 24.84
C PHE A 115 -7.22 -2.35 24.55
N GLU A 116 -6.35 -1.51 25.13
CA GLU A 116 -6.34 -0.07 24.87
C GLU A 116 -6.12 0.24 23.39
N LYS A 117 -5.19 -0.45 22.72
CA LYS A 117 -4.97 -0.28 21.27
C LYS A 117 -6.16 -0.68 20.43
N LEU A 118 -6.94 -1.68 20.85
CA LEU A 118 -8.18 -2.04 20.15
C LEU A 118 -9.26 -0.95 20.28
N ARG A 119 -9.18 -0.08 21.29
CA ARG A 119 -10.14 1.02 21.53
C ARG A 119 -9.75 2.35 20.89
N THR A 120 -8.48 2.53 20.57
CA THR A 120 -8.01 3.67 19.77
C THR A 120 -8.25 3.36 18.30
N SER A 121 -8.87 4.21 17.48
CA SER A 121 -9.02 3.98 16.04
C SER A 121 -7.79 4.44 15.24
N ALA A 122 -7.09 5.46 15.76
CA ALA A 122 -5.98 6.13 15.10
C ALA A 122 -4.69 5.32 15.05
N CYS A 123 -3.94 5.52 13.97
CA CYS A 123 -2.57 5.14 13.75
C CYS A 123 -1.68 6.01 14.64
N GLU A 124 -0.78 5.38 15.38
CA GLU A 124 0.10 6.09 16.32
C GLU A 124 1.15 6.96 15.64
N HIS A 125 1.32 6.82 14.32
CA HIS A 125 2.29 7.63 13.58
C HIS A 125 1.64 8.84 12.91
N CYS A 126 0.60 8.65 12.09
CA CYS A 126 0.01 9.73 11.28
C CYS A 126 -1.35 10.22 11.79
N GLY A 127 -2.00 9.52 12.72
CA GLY A 127 -3.34 9.86 13.20
C GLY A 127 -4.48 9.24 12.37
N ASP A 128 -4.21 8.80 11.14
CA ASP A 128 -5.18 8.12 10.25
C ASP A 128 -5.79 6.85 10.86
N PHE A 129 -6.85 6.27 10.30
CA PHE A 129 -7.37 4.98 10.76
C PHE A 129 -6.31 3.86 10.70
N GLY A 130 -5.96 3.32 11.87
CA GLY A 130 -5.02 2.21 11.99
C GLY A 130 -5.72 0.87 11.94
N GLY A 131 -5.99 0.36 10.74
CA GLY A 131 -6.63 -0.97 10.55
C GLY A 131 -5.76 -2.17 10.96
N TYR A 132 -4.51 -1.93 11.37
CA TYR A 132 -3.56 -2.97 11.71
C TYR A 132 -2.92 -2.75 13.08
N LEU A 133 -2.40 -3.84 13.62
CA LEU A 133 -1.58 -3.85 14.81
C LEU A 133 -0.19 -4.42 14.46
N TYR A 134 0.85 -3.62 14.70
CA TYR A 134 2.23 -4.07 14.72
C TYR A 134 2.51 -4.74 16.06
N ILE A 135 2.44 -6.07 16.08
CA ILE A 135 2.43 -6.88 17.30
C ILE A 135 3.83 -7.21 17.86
N LEU A 136 4.89 -6.56 17.34
CA LEU A 136 6.22 -6.62 17.96
C LEU A 136 6.31 -5.70 19.18
N THR A 137 5.70 -4.52 19.09
CA THR A 137 5.64 -3.50 20.17
C THR A 137 4.20 -3.06 20.49
N CYS A 138 3.20 -3.77 19.97
CA CYS A 138 1.77 -3.50 20.17
C CYS A 138 1.37 -2.06 19.78
N ARG A 139 1.68 -1.68 18.54
CA ARG A 139 1.32 -0.36 18.00
C ARG A 139 0.24 -0.41 16.95
N ARG A 140 -0.74 0.48 17.04
CA ARG A 140 -1.79 0.62 16.03
C ARG A 140 -1.27 1.42 14.85
N VAL A 141 -1.39 0.89 13.64
CA VAL A 141 -0.75 1.42 12.44
C VAL A 141 -1.66 1.31 11.21
N CYS A 142 -1.58 2.28 10.29
CA CYS A 142 -2.21 2.21 8.98
C CYS A 142 -1.30 1.50 7.96
N PHE A 143 -1.86 1.08 6.83
CA PHE A 143 -1.13 0.35 5.78
C PHE A 143 0.09 1.13 5.26
N LEU A 144 -0.11 2.42 4.96
CA LEU A 144 0.94 3.28 4.42
C LEU A 144 2.10 3.43 5.41
N CYS A 145 1.80 3.65 6.69
CA CYS A 145 2.83 3.80 7.72
C CYS A 145 3.69 2.54 7.84
N PHE A 146 3.09 1.36 8.03
CA PHE A 146 3.90 0.16 8.26
C PHE A 146 4.64 -0.31 7.00
N SER A 147 4.10 -0.04 5.80
CA SER A 147 4.74 -0.41 4.54
C SER A 147 5.88 0.55 4.13
N GLN A 148 5.85 1.81 4.59
CA GLN A 148 6.82 2.83 4.19
C GLN A 148 7.85 3.20 5.26
N ASP A 149 7.45 3.34 6.52
CA ASP A 149 8.33 3.82 7.58
C ASP A 149 9.34 2.75 8.01
N LYS A 150 10.60 3.13 8.20
CA LYS A 150 11.68 2.23 8.65
C LYS A 150 11.43 1.65 10.04
N ARG A 151 10.65 2.32 10.90
CA ARG A 151 10.33 1.84 12.27
C ARG A 151 9.54 0.54 12.28
N TYR A 152 8.77 0.28 11.23
CA TYR A 152 7.99 -0.94 11.07
C TYR A 152 8.67 -1.97 10.15
N LEU A 153 9.99 -1.85 9.98
CA LEU A 153 10.84 -2.88 9.38
C LEU A 153 11.70 -3.55 10.46
N PRO A 154 11.25 -4.68 11.02
CA PRO A 154 12.04 -5.44 11.98
C PRO A 154 13.39 -5.86 11.39
N LEU A 155 14.42 -5.83 12.23
CA LEU A 155 15.80 -6.05 11.82
C LEU A 155 16.27 -7.44 12.22
N ARG A 156 17.13 -8.05 11.40
CA ARG A 156 17.91 -9.20 11.87
C ARG A 156 18.91 -8.74 12.94
N PRO A 157 19.28 -9.58 13.93
CA PRO A 157 20.27 -9.22 14.95
C PRO A 157 21.58 -8.68 14.35
N GLY A 158 22.05 -9.29 13.25
CA GLY A 158 23.24 -8.82 12.55
C GLY A 158 23.09 -7.43 11.90
N GLN A 159 21.87 -7.04 11.51
CA GLN A 159 21.58 -5.68 11.03
C GLN A 159 21.59 -4.69 12.18
N ALA A 160 20.96 -5.01 13.31
CA ALA A 160 20.99 -4.15 14.50
C ALA A 160 22.42 -3.90 15.00
N CYS A 161 23.29 -4.93 15.03
CA CYS A 161 24.71 -4.76 15.33
C CYS A 161 25.41 -3.79 14.37
N ARG A 162 25.11 -3.88 13.07
CA ARG A 162 25.77 -3.06 12.04
C ARG A 162 25.25 -1.63 12.02
N LYS A 163 23.94 -1.44 12.14
CA LYS A 163 23.29 -0.13 12.07
C LYS A 163 23.48 0.70 13.33
N PHE A 164 23.45 0.06 14.49
CA PHE A 164 23.38 0.76 15.78
C PHE A 164 24.57 0.43 16.70
N GLY A 165 25.57 -0.32 16.20
CA GLY A 165 26.76 -0.67 16.98
C GLY A 165 26.47 -1.50 18.24
N LEU A 166 25.37 -2.26 18.23
CA LEU A 166 24.92 -3.03 19.40
C LEU A 166 25.63 -4.37 19.56
N GLU A 167 25.83 -4.75 20.82
CA GLU A 167 26.31 -6.08 21.20
C GLU A 167 25.16 -7.10 21.26
N ARG A 168 25.48 -8.39 21.07
CA ARG A 168 24.47 -9.45 21.11
C ARG A 168 23.73 -9.54 22.46
N GLY A 169 24.41 -9.24 23.57
CA GLY A 169 23.79 -9.25 24.90
C GLY A 169 22.65 -8.23 25.00
N ILE A 170 22.87 -7.00 24.50
CA ILE A 170 21.84 -5.94 24.48
C ILE A 170 20.70 -6.35 23.54
N ILE A 171 21.00 -6.90 22.36
CA ILE A 171 19.96 -7.30 21.40
C ILE A 171 19.01 -8.35 21.99
N GLN A 172 19.50 -9.24 22.86
CA GLN A 172 18.68 -10.26 23.52
C GLN A 172 17.69 -9.69 24.53
N THR A 173 17.89 -8.46 25.01
CA THR A 173 16.97 -7.78 25.94
C THR A 173 15.92 -6.94 25.22
N LEU A 174 15.96 -6.85 23.88
CA LEU A 174 15.03 -6.05 23.09
C LEU A 174 13.78 -6.84 22.67
N PRO A 175 12.66 -6.15 22.40
CA PRO A 175 11.49 -6.74 21.73
C PRO A 175 11.90 -7.49 20.47
N CYS A 176 11.60 -8.78 20.44
CA CYS A 176 11.99 -9.69 19.37
C CYS A 176 10.92 -10.74 19.12
N MET A 177 10.98 -11.32 17.92
CA MET A 177 10.05 -12.34 17.46
C MET A 177 10.74 -13.42 16.63
N ARG A 178 10.02 -14.53 16.46
CA ARG A 178 10.33 -15.60 15.52
C ARG A 178 9.32 -15.59 14.38
N VAL A 179 9.81 -15.36 13.17
CA VAL A 179 8.97 -15.32 11.96
C VAL A 179 8.38 -16.69 11.68
N ILE A 180 7.08 -16.75 11.41
CA ILE A 180 6.42 -17.93 10.87
C ILE A 180 6.74 -18.00 9.37
N PRO A 181 7.26 -19.13 8.85
CA PRO A 181 7.46 -19.28 7.42
C PRO A 181 6.13 -19.23 6.68
N GLY A 182 6.08 -18.49 5.57
CA GLY A 182 4.83 -18.25 4.88
C GLY A 182 4.94 -17.28 3.71
N ILE A 183 3.80 -16.98 3.10
CA ILE A 183 3.66 -16.01 2.03
C ILE A 183 3.21 -14.70 2.67
N TYR A 184 3.95 -13.63 2.42
CA TYR A 184 3.73 -12.33 3.03
C TYR A 184 3.78 -11.22 1.99
N SER A 185 3.18 -10.07 2.33
CA SER A 185 3.06 -8.87 1.49
C SER A 185 2.10 -9.03 0.30
N PRO A 186 1.56 -7.91 -0.23
CA PRO A 186 0.73 -7.91 -1.45
C PRO A 186 1.39 -8.56 -2.66
N ASN A 187 2.74 -8.63 -2.67
CA ASN A 187 3.53 -9.21 -3.74
C ASN A 187 3.85 -10.70 -3.52
N GLU A 188 3.17 -11.36 -2.58
CA GLU A 188 3.25 -12.79 -2.30
C GLU A 188 4.69 -13.31 -2.07
N LYS A 189 5.52 -12.48 -1.43
CA LYS A 189 6.92 -12.81 -1.15
C LYS A 189 7.02 -13.76 0.03
N LYS A 190 7.87 -14.79 -0.12
CA LYS A 190 8.09 -15.77 0.95
C LYS A 190 8.97 -15.19 2.06
N ALA A 191 8.53 -15.34 3.31
CA ALA A 191 9.37 -15.16 4.47
C ALA A 191 9.83 -16.53 4.98
N THR A 192 11.10 -16.62 5.38
CA THR A 192 11.68 -17.82 6.00
C THR A 192 11.80 -17.63 7.49
N GLU A 193 11.96 -18.74 8.21
CA GLU A 193 12.15 -18.72 9.65
C GLU A 193 13.40 -17.90 10.01
N THR A 194 13.21 -16.84 10.78
CA THR A 194 14.30 -16.00 11.26
C THR A 194 13.88 -15.28 12.54
N THR A 195 14.86 -14.93 13.37
CA THR A 195 14.65 -14.00 14.48
C THR A 195 14.76 -12.57 13.97
N LEU A 196 13.82 -11.73 14.37
CA LEU A 196 13.83 -10.29 14.10
C LEU A 196 13.67 -9.53 15.42
N VAL A 197 14.25 -8.33 15.46
CA VAL A 197 14.17 -7.40 16.58
C VAL A 197 13.56 -6.10 16.11
N ASP A 198 12.89 -5.40 17.03
CA ASP A 198 12.25 -4.14 16.71
C ASP A 198 13.26 -3.06 16.31
N TYR A 199 12.91 -2.27 15.29
CA TYR A 199 13.79 -1.24 14.74
C TYR A 199 14.02 -0.12 15.76
N GLU A 200 12.93 0.42 16.30
CA GLU A 200 12.99 1.60 17.17
C GLU A 200 13.62 1.25 18.50
N SER A 201 13.25 0.12 19.10
CA SER A 201 13.89 -0.39 20.32
C SER A 201 15.40 -0.59 20.16
N ALA A 202 15.84 -1.05 18.98
CA ALA A 202 17.27 -1.21 18.69
C ALA A 202 17.96 0.13 18.42
N PHE A 203 17.27 1.09 17.81
CA PHE A 203 17.78 2.45 17.65
C PHE A 203 17.97 3.11 19.02
N ASP A 204 16.96 3.08 19.89
CA ASP A 204 17.00 3.67 21.22
C ASP A 204 18.08 3.04 22.10
N ALA A 205 18.26 1.71 22.03
CA ALA A 205 19.37 1.03 22.70
C ALA A 205 20.74 1.46 22.17
N GLY A 206 20.83 1.77 20.88
CA GLY A 206 22.04 2.35 20.26
C GLY A 206 22.33 3.73 20.82
N ILE A 207 21.33 4.60 20.88
CA ILE A 207 21.44 5.94 21.48
C ILE A 207 21.84 5.84 22.96
N ALA A 208 21.20 4.98 23.74
CA ALA A 208 21.52 4.78 25.15
C ALA A 208 22.97 4.32 25.37
N ARG A 209 23.53 3.53 24.44
CA ARG A 209 24.90 3.03 24.52
C ARG A 209 25.93 4.09 24.12
N HIS A 210 25.69 4.82 23.04
CA HIS A 210 26.67 5.73 22.45
C HIS A 210 26.46 7.20 22.85
N GLY A 211 25.37 7.50 23.57
CA GLY A 211 25.01 8.82 24.09
C GLY A 211 24.26 9.71 23.10
N SER A 212 24.48 9.58 21.80
CA SER A 212 23.76 10.34 20.76
C SER A 212 23.76 9.61 19.41
N SER A 213 22.92 10.07 18.48
CA SER A 213 22.87 9.51 17.11
C SER A 213 24.18 9.74 16.37
N GLY A 214 24.78 10.93 16.51
CA GLY A 214 26.06 11.25 15.86
C GLY A 214 27.21 10.37 16.36
N ALA A 215 27.31 10.19 17.68
CA ALA A 215 28.32 9.31 18.27
C ALA A 215 28.13 7.83 17.87
N MET A 216 26.87 7.40 17.75
CA MET A 216 26.55 6.07 17.23
C MET A 216 26.99 5.91 15.76
N ASP A 217 26.69 6.87 14.90
CA ASP A 217 27.05 6.85 13.49
C ASP A 217 28.57 6.86 13.29
N GLU A 218 29.30 7.67 14.07
CA GLU A 218 30.77 7.72 14.09
C GLU A 218 31.38 6.37 14.50
N PHE A 219 30.86 5.76 15.58
CA PHE A 219 31.31 4.45 16.03
C PHE A 219 31.07 3.38 14.96
N VAL A 220 29.88 3.34 14.37
CA VAL A 220 29.53 2.40 13.30
C VAL A 220 30.42 2.57 12.08
N ALA A 221 30.67 3.82 11.66
CA ALA A 221 31.56 4.14 10.55
C ALA A 221 33.00 3.68 10.83
N ALA A 222 33.52 3.93 12.03
CA ALA A 222 34.85 3.49 12.44
C ALA A 222 34.99 1.95 12.43
N VAL A 223 33.98 1.24 12.93
CA VAL A 223 33.94 -0.23 12.91
C VAL A 223 33.87 -0.76 11.47
N ALA A 224 33.08 -0.13 10.60
CA ALA A 224 32.98 -0.49 9.19
C ALA A 224 34.32 -0.28 8.46
N ALA A 225 34.98 0.86 8.69
CA ALA A 225 36.29 1.17 8.13
C ALA A 225 37.36 0.15 8.56
N LYS A 226 37.40 -0.21 9.85
CA LYS A 226 38.32 -1.23 10.39
C LYS A 226 38.10 -2.60 9.74
N LYS A 227 36.84 -3.01 9.53
CA LYS A 227 36.50 -4.27 8.84
C LYS A 227 36.93 -4.24 7.37
N LEU A 228 36.76 -3.12 6.68
CA LEU A 228 37.16 -2.97 5.29
C LEU A 228 38.68 -3.02 5.15
N GLN A 229 39.42 -2.36 6.04
CA GLN A 229 40.88 -2.43 6.10
C GLN A 229 41.38 -3.86 6.35
N ALA A 230 40.81 -4.56 7.33
CA ALA A 230 41.14 -5.96 7.61
C ALA A 230 40.79 -6.90 6.45
N HIS A 231 39.76 -6.58 5.65
CA HIS A 231 39.45 -7.33 4.43
C HIS A 231 40.50 -7.07 3.34
N ARG A 232 40.88 -5.81 3.09
CA ARG A 232 41.93 -5.45 2.13
C ARG A 232 43.25 -6.15 2.44
N MET A 233 43.67 -6.18 3.71
CA MET A 233 44.89 -6.89 4.11
C MET A 233 44.81 -8.40 3.82
N ARG A 234 43.66 -9.05 4.07
CA ARG A 234 43.47 -10.48 3.76
C ARG A 234 43.49 -10.76 2.26
N VAL A 235 42.94 -9.86 1.43
CA VAL A 235 43.00 -10.00 -0.03
C VAL A 235 44.45 -9.91 -0.52
N LEU A 236 45.24 -8.96 -0.01
CA LEU A 236 46.67 -8.84 -0.35
C LEU A 236 47.47 -10.08 0.06
N GLN A 237 47.24 -10.62 1.26
CA GLN A 237 47.90 -11.85 1.73
C GLN A 237 47.50 -13.09 0.90
N ALA A 238 46.24 -13.18 0.47
CA ALA A 238 45.76 -14.28 -0.37
C ALA A 238 46.39 -14.25 -1.77
N GLN A 239 46.61 -13.05 -2.33
CA GLN A 239 47.30 -12.85 -3.61
C GLN A 239 48.78 -13.25 -3.53
N GLN A 240 49.46 -12.93 -2.43
CA GLN A 240 50.87 -13.29 -2.23
C GLN A 240 51.11 -14.78 -1.99
N SER A 241 50.12 -15.49 -1.43
CA SER A 241 50.21 -16.93 -1.12
C SER A 241 49.73 -17.85 -2.25
N GLY A 242 49.37 -17.29 -3.42
CA GLY A 242 48.88 -18.08 -4.57
C GLY A 242 47.54 -18.79 -4.33
N SER A 243 46.77 -18.36 -3.33
CA SER A 243 45.53 -19.02 -2.92
C SER A 243 44.35 -18.61 -3.82
N SER A 244 43.65 -19.59 -4.39
CA SER A 244 42.49 -19.36 -5.28
C SER A 244 41.17 -19.11 -4.53
N ARG A 245 41.17 -19.07 -3.19
CA ARG A 245 39.95 -18.87 -2.40
C ARG A 245 39.47 -17.41 -2.50
N ARG A 246 38.29 -17.19 -3.09
CA ARG A 246 37.60 -15.89 -3.09
C ARG A 246 37.33 -15.42 -1.66
N THR A 247 38.02 -14.36 -1.23
CA THR A 247 37.77 -13.71 0.06
C THR A 247 36.42 -12.97 0.01
N ARG A 248 35.43 -13.43 0.77
CA ARG A 248 34.09 -12.80 0.80
C ARG A 248 34.16 -11.38 1.39
N MET A 249 33.60 -10.41 0.66
CA MET A 249 33.50 -9.02 1.12
C MET A 249 32.62 -8.94 2.38
N PRO A 250 33.03 -8.18 3.41
CA PRO A 250 32.17 -7.93 4.56
C PRO A 250 30.89 -7.19 4.12
N PRO A 251 29.71 -7.51 4.68
CA PRO A 251 28.49 -6.76 4.39
C PRO A 251 28.61 -5.36 5.01
N VAL A 252 28.81 -4.34 4.18
CA VAL A 252 28.96 -2.93 4.58
C VAL A 252 27.62 -2.19 4.49
N ALA A 253 26.75 -2.56 3.55
CA ALA A 253 25.43 -1.95 3.36
C ALA A 253 24.33 -3.01 3.50
N ASP A 254 23.17 -2.57 3.98
CA ASP A 254 21.99 -3.43 4.05
C ASP A 254 21.30 -3.52 2.68
N PRO A 255 20.58 -4.62 2.40
CA PRO A 255 19.76 -4.73 1.21
C PRO A 255 18.74 -3.59 1.13
N VAL A 256 18.43 -3.18 -0.10
CA VAL A 256 17.34 -2.23 -0.35
C VAL A 256 16.05 -2.82 0.21
N ASP A 257 15.32 -2.00 0.96
CA ASP A 257 14.12 -2.41 1.70
C ASP A 257 12.98 -2.84 0.78
N LEU A 258 12.79 -2.19 -0.38
CA LEU A 258 11.69 -2.49 -1.32
C LEU A 258 10.26 -2.27 -0.75
N LYS A 259 10.12 -1.62 0.42
CA LYS A 259 8.86 -1.11 0.98
C LYS A 259 7.76 -2.17 1.04
N SER A 260 6.59 -1.92 0.47
CA SER A 260 5.47 -2.88 0.43
C SER A 260 5.81 -4.23 -0.22
N ALA A 261 6.92 -4.34 -0.97
CA ALA A 261 7.41 -5.63 -1.48
C ALA A 261 8.25 -6.43 -0.47
N ASN A 262 8.56 -5.86 0.69
CA ASN A 262 9.35 -6.53 1.71
C ASN A 262 8.47 -7.40 2.60
N PRO A 263 8.56 -8.74 2.54
CA PRO A 263 7.74 -9.60 3.37
C PRO A 263 7.98 -9.37 4.87
N LEU A 264 9.18 -8.92 5.26
CA LEU A 264 9.52 -8.70 6.68
C LEU A 264 8.74 -7.55 7.34
N ARG A 265 8.09 -6.69 6.55
CA ARG A 265 7.20 -5.64 7.06
C ARG A 265 5.84 -6.19 7.49
N PHE A 266 5.43 -7.35 6.95
CA PHE A 266 4.09 -7.93 7.14
C PHE A 266 4.08 -9.07 8.18
N VAL A 267 5.22 -9.67 8.49
CA VAL A 267 5.35 -10.82 9.42
C VAL A 267 4.97 -10.51 10.88
N ALA A 268 4.88 -9.23 11.25
CA ALA A 268 4.43 -8.76 12.56
C ALA A 268 3.14 -7.92 12.49
N ILE A 269 2.43 -7.96 11.37
CA ILE A 269 1.23 -7.16 11.13
C ILE A 269 0.01 -8.07 11.20
N VAL A 270 -0.98 -7.65 11.97
CA VAL A 270 -2.27 -8.34 12.08
C VAL A 270 -3.39 -7.32 11.89
N ARG A 271 -4.40 -7.66 11.08
CA ARG A 271 -5.62 -6.87 10.97
C ARG A 271 -6.40 -6.86 12.28
N VAL A 272 -6.85 -5.69 12.73
CA VAL A 272 -7.61 -5.55 13.98
C VAL A 272 -8.76 -4.56 13.83
N PRO A 273 -9.89 -4.79 14.52
CA PRO A 273 -10.97 -3.82 14.52
C PRO A 273 -10.71 -2.68 15.50
N TRP A 274 -11.52 -1.64 15.38
CA TRP A 274 -11.77 -0.65 16.41
C TRP A 274 -13.01 -1.06 17.24
N LEU A 275 -12.86 -1.03 18.57
CA LEU A 275 -13.92 -1.32 19.53
C LEU A 275 -14.50 -0.01 20.08
N ASN A 276 -15.65 0.40 19.54
CA ASN A 276 -16.33 1.62 19.97
C ASN A 276 -17.04 1.42 21.33
N ARG A 277 -17.11 2.47 22.15
CA ARG A 277 -17.78 2.49 23.47
C ARG A 277 -19.30 2.61 23.38
N THR A 278 -19.84 3.22 22.34
CA THR A 278 -21.24 3.69 22.29
C THR A 278 -22.24 2.68 21.73
N SER A 279 -21.80 1.67 21.01
CA SER A 279 -22.66 0.65 20.41
C SER A 279 -22.32 -0.72 20.99
N GLN A 280 -23.28 -1.36 21.66
CA GLN A 280 -23.13 -2.73 22.16
C GLN A 280 -22.82 -3.77 21.06
N ASP A 281 -22.88 -3.37 19.78
CA ASP A 281 -22.57 -4.18 18.59
C ASP A 281 -21.54 -3.51 17.61
N GLY A 282 -20.88 -2.41 17.97
CA GLY A 282 -20.05 -1.62 17.05
C GLY A 282 -18.59 -2.05 16.96
N VAL A 283 -18.33 -3.17 16.28
CA VAL A 283 -16.96 -3.56 15.86
C VAL A 283 -16.73 -3.01 14.46
N GLU A 284 -15.85 -2.00 14.33
CA GLU A 284 -15.55 -1.38 13.04
C GLU A 284 -14.17 -1.81 12.54
N TRP A 285 -14.11 -2.44 11.37
CA TRP A 285 -12.85 -2.89 10.76
C TRP A 285 -12.18 -1.82 9.88
N GLY A 286 -12.76 -0.61 9.84
CA GLY A 286 -12.53 0.36 8.76
C GLY A 286 -13.09 -0.16 7.43
N PHE A 287 -13.22 0.72 6.44
CA PHE A 287 -13.66 0.30 5.11
C PHE A 287 -12.52 -0.39 4.36
N TYR A 288 -12.39 -1.70 4.55
CA TYR A 288 -12.03 -2.61 3.47
C TYR A 288 -13.33 -3.14 2.87
N CYS A 289 -13.35 -3.50 1.58
CA CYS A 289 -14.52 -4.11 0.96
C CYS A 289 -14.79 -5.50 1.59
N THR A 290 -15.44 -5.54 2.75
CA THR A 290 -15.86 -6.76 3.46
C THR A 290 -17.38 -6.92 3.46
N LEU A 291 -18.06 -6.47 2.41
CA LEU A 291 -19.48 -6.77 2.19
C LEU A 291 -19.73 -8.24 1.77
N LEU A 292 -18.94 -9.21 2.25
CA LEU A 292 -19.14 -10.64 1.93
C LEU A 292 -18.80 -11.61 3.07
N GLN A 293 -18.95 -11.23 4.33
CA GLN A 293 -19.02 -12.22 5.43
C GLN A 293 -20.22 -11.95 6.33
N SER A 294 -21.42 -12.22 5.82
CA SER A 294 -22.60 -12.71 6.59
C SER A 294 -23.91 -12.57 5.79
N VAL A 295 -24.01 -13.22 4.63
CA VAL A 295 -25.35 -13.61 4.15
C VAL A 295 -25.73 -14.84 4.93
N HIS A 296 -26.39 -14.67 6.09
CA HIS A 296 -27.35 -15.59 6.72
C HIS A 296 -27.73 -15.06 8.12
N TYR A 297 -28.60 -14.04 8.20
CA TYR A 297 -29.67 -14.03 9.20
C TYR A 297 -30.74 -12.96 8.90
N ARG A 298 -31.96 -13.45 8.66
CA ARG A 298 -33.29 -12.85 8.87
C ARG A 298 -33.65 -11.55 8.14
N GLN A 299 -34.37 -11.75 7.03
CA GLN A 299 -35.49 -10.92 6.61
C GLN A 299 -36.51 -10.73 7.75
N THR A 300 -36.96 -9.50 7.97
CA THR A 300 -38.38 -9.20 8.22
C THR A 300 -38.70 -7.77 7.80
N HIS A 301 -39.75 -7.67 6.98
CA HIS A 301 -40.48 -6.52 6.45
C HIS A 301 -40.61 -5.27 7.34
N GLN A 302 -40.59 -4.08 6.72
CA GLN A 302 -41.82 -3.31 6.46
C GLN A 302 -41.55 -2.13 5.51
N GLU A 303 -42.30 -2.13 4.40
CA GLU A 303 -42.46 -0.99 3.50
C GLU A 303 -43.27 0.11 4.21
N SER A 304 -42.80 1.36 4.11
CA SER A 304 -43.67 2.53 4.31
C SER A 304 -43.33 3.60 3.28
N THR A 305 -44.19 3.69 2.28
CA THR A 305 -44.30 4.75 1.28
C THR A 305 -44.62 6.11 1.91
N LEU A 306 -43.87 7.16 1.55
CA LEU A 306 -44.28 8.57 1.59
C LEU A 306 -43.53 9.34 0.45
N PRO A 307 -44.06 10.49 -0.03
CA PRO A 307 -44.17 10.78 -1.45
C PRO A 307 -43.10 11.73 -1.99
N THR A 308 -42.93 11.63 -3.31
CA THR A 308 -42.07 12.42 -4.19
C THR A 308 -42.37 13.92 -4.13
N MET A 309 -41.35 14.73 -3.84
CA MET A 309 -41.29 16.16 -4.16
C MET A 309 -39.90 16.51 -4.73
N ALA A 310 -39.91 17.51 -5.59
CA ALA A 310 -38.94 17.85 -6.64
C ALA A 310 -37.47 18.11 -6.21
N GLY A 311 -36.57 17.77 -7.15
CA GLY A 311 -35.14 18.12 -7.14
C GLY A 311 -34.29 17.06 -6.45
N SER A 312 -33.93 15.98 -7.14
CA SER A 312 -32.91 15.07 -6.62
C SER A 312 -31.64 15.88 -6.33
N PRO A 313 -31.09 15.81 -5.10
CA PRO A 313 -29.89 16.56 -4.73
C PRO A 313 -28.75 16.22 -5.71
N PRO A 314 -27.87 17.19 -6.02
CA PRO A 314 -26.72 16.92 -6.87
C PRO A 314 -25.96 15.72 -6.31
N ASN A 315 -25.68 14.73 -7.16
CA ASN A 315 -24.98 13.51 -6.77
C ASN A 315 -23.52 13.61 -7.24
N PRO A 316 -22.61 14.13 -6.41
CA PRO A 316 -21.19 14.16 -6.73
C PRO A 316 -20.57 12.77 -6.58
N GLN A 317 -19.76 12.39 -7.56
CA GLN A 317 -18.92 11.21 -7.54
C GLN A 317 -17.45 11.66 -7.56
N LEU A 318 -16.61 11.07 -6.71
CA LEU A 318 -15.18 11.38 -6.71
C LEU A 318 -14.48 10.64 -7.86
N LEU A 319 -13.84 11.37 -8.76
CA LEU A 319 -13.04 10.79 -9.84
C LEU A 319 -11.57 10.64 -9.43
N GLN A 320 -10.97 11.70 -8.89
CA GLN A 320 -9.58 11.70 -8.42
C GLN A 320 -9.40 12.63 -7.21
N ALA A 321 -8.44 12.27 -6.36
CA ALA A 321 -8.04 13.07 -5.20
C ALA A 321 -6.50 13.18 -5.16
N SER A 322 -6.02 14.37 -4.78
CA SER A 322 -4.64 14.69 -4.43
C SER A 322 -4.70 15.33 -3.05
N VAL A 323 -4.41 14.54 -2.02
CA VAL A 323 -4.55 14.98 -0.63
C VAL A 323 -3.17 15.29 -0.07
N ASP A 324 -2.97 16.53 0.35
CA ASP A 324 -1.79 17.01 1.03
C ASP A 324 -2.18 17.40 2.47
N PRO A 325 -1.56 16.80 3.51
CA PRO A 325 -1.88 17.12 4.90
C PRO A 325 -1.32 18.48 5.36
N ASP A 326 -0.28 18.98 4.70
CA ASP A 326 0.45 20.18 5.08
C ASP A 326 0.10 21.38 4.17
N ASP A 327 -0.64 21.15 3.09
CA ASP A 327 -1.03 22.15 2.10
C ASP A 327 -2.48 21.97 1.58
N GLU A 328 -2.86 22.68 0.53
CA GLU A 328 -4.15 22.56 -0.14
C GLU A 328 -4.34 21.17 -0.77
N SER A 329 -5.49 20.56 -0.52
CA SER A 329 -5.89 19.28 -1.14
C SER A 329 -6.84 19.51 -2.31
N GLU A 330 -6.68 18.74 -3.38
CA GLU A 330 -7.37 18.97 -4.65
C GLU A 330 -8.15 17.74 -5.13
N PHE A 331 -9.39 17.95 -5.57
CA PHE A 331 -10.35 16.91 -5.91
C PHE A 331 -10.98 17.18 -7.27
N ARG A 332 -11.16 16.12 -8.05
CA ARG A 332 -11.89 16.11 -9.32
C ARG A 332 -13.18 15.32 -9.12
N LEU A 333 -14.32 16.00 -9.19
CA LEU A 333 -15.65 15.44 -8.95
C LEU A 333 -16.47 15.42 -10.24
N LEU A 334 -17.23 14.35 -10.45
CA LEU A 334 -18.28 14.27 -11.46
C LEU A 334 -19.62 14.56 -10.80
N VAL A 335 -20.28 15.65 -11.20
CA VAL A 335 -21.59 16.05 -10.68
C VAL A 335 -22.65 15.75 -11.73
N ASN A 336 -23.73 15.08 -11.31
CA ASN A 336 -24.87 14.73 -12.16
C ASN A 336 -24.46 13.96 -13.44
N ASN A 337 -23.43 13.11 -13.32
CA ASN A 337 -22.89 12.27 -14.39
C ASN A 337 -22.50 13.01 -15.70
N SER A 338 -22.28 14.32 -15.64
CA SER A 338 -22.04 15.13 -16.85
C SER A 338 -21.08 16.29 -16.67
N LEU A 339 -20.98 16.86 -15.46
CA LEU A 339 -20.16 18.03 -15.21
C LEU A 339 -18.98 17.68 -14.31
N VAL A 340 -17.77 17.91 -14.79
CA VAL A 340 -16.58 17.81 -13.94
C VAL A 340 -16.36 19.13 -13.22
N LYS A 341 -16.13 19.05 -11.91
CA LYS A 341 -15.81 20.18 -11.05
C LYS A 341 -14.54 19.90 -10.26
N TYR A 342 -13.71 20.91 -10.10
CA TYR A 342 -12.47 20.87 -9.34
C TYR A 342 -12.68 21.58 -8.01
N ILE A 343 -12.38 20.90 -6.92
CA ILE A 343 -12.48 21.46 -5.58
C ILE A 343 -11.10 21.49 -4.96
N THR A 344 -10.73 22.65 -4.42
CA THR A 344 -9.55 22.81 -3.57
C THR A 344 -10.01 23.02 -2.14
N ILE A 345 -9.45 22.26 -1.20
CA ILE A 345 -9.76 22.32 0.22
C ILE A 345 -8.50 22.79 0.93
N ASN A 346 -8.61 23.90 1.67
CA ASN A 346 -7.48 24.40 2.44
C ASN A 346 -7.03 23.37 3.50
N ALA A 347 -5.76 23.43 3.89
CA ALA A 347 -5.22 22.60 4.97
C ALA A 347 -6.04 22.75 6.27
N GLY A 348 -6.20 21.65 7.00
CA GLY A 348 -6.85 21.64 8.33
C GLY A 348 -8.38 21.86 8.33
N ILE A 349 -9.04 21.78 7.17
CA ILE A 349 -10.51 21.82 7.06
C ILE A 349 -11.11 20.46 7.39
N PHE A 350 -10.65 19.41 6.71
CA PHE A 350 -11.05 18.02 6.91
C PHE A 350 -9.80 17.19 7.22
N SER A 351 -9.96 16.01 7.83
CA SER A 351 -8.83 15.10 8.04
C SER A 351 -8.39 14.47 6.71
N GLN A 352 -7.15 14.01 6.63
CA GLN A 352 -6.66 13.28 5.44
C GLN A 352 -7.51 12.02 5.17
N ASP A 353 -7.92 11.32 6.24
CA ASP A 353 -8.83 10.17 6.17
C ASP A 353 -10.17 10.50 5.52
N ASP A 354 -10.79 11.60 5.95
CA ASP A 354 -12.06 12.08 5.42
C ASP A 354 -11.96 12.44 3.94
N MET A 355 -10.81 13.00 3.54
CA MET A 355 -10.53 13.43 2.18
C MET A 355 -10.15 12.29 1.23
N CYS A 356 -9.48 11.25 1.71
CA CYS A 356 -9.05 10.10 0.91
C CYS A 356 -10.18 9.09 0.63
N PHE A 357 -11.32 9.20 1.29
CA PHE A 357 -12.45 8.29 1.14
C PHE A 357 -13.69 9.01 0.58
N GLU A 358 -14.11 8.65 -0.64
CA GLU A 358 -15.20 9.31 -1.36
C GLU A 358 -16.48 9.51 -0.52
N PRO A 359 -17.09 8.48 0.10
CA PRO A 359 -18.33 8.67 0.85
C PRO A 359 -18.19 9.64 2.03
N SER A 360 -17.05 9.65 2.72
CA SER A 360 -16.77 10.60 3.81
C SER A 360 -16.62 12.01 3.27
N LEU A 361 -15.79 12.19 2.24
CA LEU A 361 -15.58 13.47 1.59
C LEU A 361 -16.91 14.05 1.12
N ILE A 362 -17.70 13.30 0.36
CA ILE A 362 -19.00 13.74 -0.16
C ILE A 362 -19.96 14.13 0.97
N SER A 363 -19.95 13.40 2.09
CA SER A 363 -20.81 13.72 3.25
C SER A 363 -20.38 14.97 4.01
N LEU A 364 -19.10 15.33 3.94
CA LEU A 364 -18.51 16.49 4.63
C LEU A 364 -18.48 17.74 3.77
N LEU A 365 -18.54 17.60 2.45
CA LEU A 365 -18.58 18.72 1.53
C LEU A 365 -19.78 19.63 1.87
N PRO A 366 -19.57 20.96 1.96
CA PRO A 366 -20.67 21.91 2.00
C PRO A 366 -21.56 21.72 0.77
N PRO A 367 -22.84 22.11 0.83
CA PRO A 367 -23.72 22.05 -0.33
C PRO A 367 -23.07 22.73 -1.55
N LEU A 368 -23.01 22.02 -2.67
CA LEU A 368 -22.43 22.53 -3.91
C LEU A 368 -23.17 23.81 -4.34
N PRO A 369 -22.47 24.94 -4.57
CA PRO A 369 -23.11 26.17 -5.00
C PRO A 369 -23.86 25.99 -6.33
N PRO A 370 -25.04 26.59 -6.49
CA PRO A 370 -25.74 26.58 -7.76
C PRO A 370 -24.99 27.42 -8.81
N GLY A 371 -25.26 27.17 -10.09
CA GLY A 371 -24.71 27.94 -11.20
C GLY A 371 -23.55 27.25 -11.95
N ASP A 372 -23.05 27.96 -12.95
CA ASP A 372 -22.03 27.47 -13.87
C ASP A 372 -20.63 27.85 -13.39
N TRP A 373 -20.02 26.92 -12.66
CA TRP A 373 -18.65 27.02 -12.13
C TRP A 373 -17.94 25.68 -12.31
N ASN A 374 -16.61 25.73 -12.45
CA ASN A 374 -15.79 24.54 -12.60
C ASN A 374 -14.66 24.45 -11.57
N GLN A 375 -14.36 25.53 -10.84
CA GLN A 375 -13.43 25.54 -9.71
C GLN A 375 -14.12 26.09 -8.47
N GLY A 376 -13.92 25.43 -7.33
CA GLY A 376 -14.42 25.86 -6.03
C GLY A 376 -13.37 25.70 -4.95
N ARG A 377 -13.28 26.66 -4.03
CA ARG A 377 -12.37 26.62 -2.88
C ARG A 377 -13.17 26.53 -1.60
N ILE A 378 -12.83 25.56 -0.76
CA ILE A 378 -13.42 25.34 0.56
C ILE A 378 -12.45 25.82 1.64
N SER A 379 -12.94 26.68 2.51
CA SER A 379 -12.20 27.15 3.69
C SER A 379 -13.12 27.29 4.91
N ARG A 380 -12.51 27.53 6.07
CA ARG A 380 -13.22 27.67 7.34
C ARG A 380 -13.81 29.07 7.40
N ASN A 381 -15.13 29.18 7.60
CA ASN A 381 -15.76 30.48 7.81
C ASN A 381 -15.17 31.14 9.08
N PRO A 382 -14.66 32.38 9.02
CA PRO A 382 -14.05 33.05 10.18
C PRO A 382 -15.02 33.29 11.35
N GLU A 383 -16.31 33.44 11.08
CA GLU A 383 -17.34 33.76 12.08
C GLU A 383 -17.96 32.50 12.70
N THR A 384 -18.22 31.48 11.88
CA THR A 384 -18.94 30.26 12.34
C THR A 384 -18.05 29.05 12.55
N GLY A 385 -16.82 29.07 12.03
CA GLY A 385 -15.90 27.93 12.11
C GLY A 385 -16.28 26.73 11.22
N VAL A 386 -17.38 26.81 10.47
CA VAL A 386 -17.90 25.74 9.61
C VAL A 386 -17.26 25.80 8.21
N PRO A 387 -16.94 24.67 7.57
CA PRO A 387 -16.47 24.64 6.18
C PRO A 387 -17.52 25.22 5.23
N HIS A 388 -17.09 26.07 4.29
CA HIS A 388 -17.95 26.63 3.25
C HIS A 388 -17.16 26.89 1.97
N PHE A 389 -17.86 27.03 0.85
CA PHE A 389 -17.25 27.53 -0.39
C PHE A 389 -16.94 29.02 -0.22
N SER A 390 -15.67 29.36 -0.03
CA SER A 390 -15.21 30.75 0.10
C SER A 390 -14.99 31.43 -1.25
N ALA A 391 -14.77 30.65 -2.30
CA ALA A 391 -14.69 31.15 -3.67
C ALA A 391 -15.20 30.09 -4.65
N ILE A 392 -15.88 30.55 -5.70
CA ILE A 392 -16.17 29.77 -6.89
C ILE A 392 -15.77 30.58 -8.11
N SER A 393 -15.30 29.90 -9.14
CA SER A 393 -14.96 30.51 -10.41
C SER A 393 -15.28 29.56 -11.56
N ASN A 394 -15.50 30.18 -12.72
CA ASN A 394 -15.58 29.49 -13.99
C ASN A 394 -14.36 29.91 -14.80
N THR A 395 -13.31 29.10 -14.76
CA THR A 395 -12.02 29.41 -15.39
C THR A 395 -11.84 28.60 -16.66
N ASN A 396 -11.11 29.17 -17.62
CA ASN A 396 -10.70 28.41 -18.78
C ASN A 396 -9.54 27.48 -18.38
N LEU A 397 -9.85 26.21 -18.08
CA LEU A 397 -8.86 25.23 -17.64
C LEU A 397 -7.88 24.89 -18.79
N PRO A 398 -6.57 24.71 -18.49
CA PRO A 398 -5.58 24.37 -19.50
C PRO A 398 -5.95 23.06 -20.21
N GLY A 399 -5.80 23.01 -21.53
CA GLY A 399 -5.91 21.79 -22.31
C GLY A 399 -4.65 21.61 -23.15
N ILE A 400 -4.39 20.39 -23.59
CA ILE A 400 -3.31 20.12 -24.54
C ILE A 400 -3.63 20.89 -25.83
N THR A 401 -2.73 21.76 -26.24
CA THR A 401 -2.98 22.68 -27.37
C THR A 401 -2.47 22.12 -28.70
N LYS A 402 -1.38 21.35 -28.65
CA LYS A 402 -0.74 20.73 -29.82
C LYS A 402 -1.45 19.45 -30.27
N THR A 403 -2.74 19.55 -30.56
CA THR A 403 -3.57 18.43 -31.02
C THR A 403 -3.42 18.23 -32.52
N TRP A 404 -3.18 17.00 -32.95
CA TRP A 404 -2.95 16.67 -34.37
C TRP A 404 -3.91 15.60 -34.90
N HIS A 405 -4.24 14.58 -34.09
CA HIS A 405 -5.21 13.55 -34.45
C HIS A 405 -6.66 14.10 -34.56
N PRO A 406 -7.47 13.70 -35.56
CA PRO A 406 -8.82 14.23 -35.75
C PRO A 406 -9.85 13.70 -34.74
N THR A 407 -9.68 12.47 -34.26
CA THR A 407 -10.62 11.84 -33.32
C THR A 407 -10.50 12.45 -31.93
N ARG A 408 -11.65 12.89 -31.38
CA ARG A 408 -11.84 13.35 -30.01
C ARG A 408 -12.93 12.51 -29.36
N ILE A 409 -12.68 12.04 -28.13
CA ILE A 409 -13.57 11.14 -27.41
C ILE A 409 -13.71 11.66 -25.99
N ASP A 410 -14.96 11.82 -25.52
CA ASP A 410 -15.19 12.27 -24.16
C ASP A 410 -14.74 11.18 -23.17
N HIS A 411 -14.05 11.58 -22.10
CA HIS A 411 -13.61 10.69 -21.05
C HIS A 411 -14.76 9.93 -20.37
N LEU A 412 -15.98 10.47 -20.38
CA LEU A 412 -17.17 9.79 -19.85
C LEU A 412 -17.67 8.65 -20.76
N GLU A 413 -17.23 8.59 -22.03
CA GLU A 413 -17.51 7.45 -22.92
C GLU A 413 -16.68 6.21 -22.57
N PHE A 414 -15.67 6.35 -21.70
CA PHE A 414 -14.81 5.26 -21.26
C PHE A 414 -15.25 4.69 -19.92
N HIS A 415 -15.27 3.38 -19.85
CA HIS A 415 -15.26 2.66 -18.58
C HIS A 415 -13.80 2.39 -18.22
N MET A 416 -13.30 3.12 -17.23
CA MET A 416 -11.92 2.99 -16.76
C MET A 416 -11.78 1.68 -15.97
N GLY A 417 -10.87 0.81 -16.40
CA GLY A 417 -10.55 -0.48 -15.81
C GLY A 417 -9.28 -0.43 -14.98
N GLN A 418 -8.34 -1.35 -15.25
CA GLN A 418 -7.11 -1.48 -14.49
C GLN A 418 -6.24 -0.22 -14.59
N LYS A 419 -5.82 0.32 -13.44
CA LYS A 419 -4.79 1.34 -13.38
C LYS A 419 -3.43 0.72 -13.66
N LEU A 420 -2.79 1.14 -14.75
CA LEU A 420 -1.46 0.67 -15.16
C LEU A 420 -0.35 1.51 -14.52
N ARG A 421 -0.54 2.83 -14.45
CA ARG A 421 0.32 3.81 -13.74
C ARG A 421 -0.50 4.99 -13.22
N SER A 422 0.13 5.95 -12.53
CA SER A 422 -0.52 7.10 -11.88
C SER A 422 -1.60 7.79 -12.73
N ASN A 423 -1.31 8.04 -14.01
CA ASN A 423 -2.17 8.69 -15.00
C ASN A 423 -2.48 7.80 -16.21
N VAL A 424 -2.26 6.48 -16.12
CA VAL A 424 -2.43 5.52 -17.22
C VAL A 424 -3.39 4.42 -16.82
N TYR A 425 -4.43 4.19 -17.62
CA TYR A 425 -5.50 3.25 -17.34
C TYR A 425 -5.78 2.38 -18.56
N GLU A 426 -6.03 1.10 -18.34
CA GLU A 426 -6.76 0.30 -19.32
C GLU A 426 -8.24 0.71 -19.29
N ALA A 427 -8.87 0.86 -20.45
CA ALA A 427 -10.25 1.31 -20.55
C ALA A 427 -10.97 0.62 -21.71
N THR A 428 -12.29 0.48 -21.56
CA THR A 428 -13.18 0.02 -22.63
C THR A 428 -14.10 1.16 -23.06
N CYS A 429 -14.29 1.33 -24.37
CA CYS A 429 -15.20 2.33 -24.93
C CYS A 429 -15.98 1.71 -26.09
N PRO A 430 -17.28 1.98 -26.24
CA PRO A 430 -18.10 1.45 -27.34
C PRO A 430 -17.54 1.71 -28.74
N ARG A 431 -16.69 2.72 -28.90
CA ARG A 431 -16.03 3.04 -30.18
C ARG A 431 -14.92 2.05 -30.57
N PHE A 432 -14.43 1.26 -29.63
CA PHE A 432 -13.35 0.31 -29.84
C PHE A 432 -13.83 -1.12 -29.54
N ARG A 433 -13.45 -2.07 -30.38
CA ARG A 433 -13.82 -3.49 -30.19
C ARG A 433 -13.01 -4.18 -29.10
N SER A 434 -11.84 -3.64 -28.78
CA SER A 434 -10.89 -4.20 -27.82
C SER A 434 -10.55 -3.15 -26.76
N PRO A 435 -10.10 -3.57 -25.56
CA PRO A 435 -9.58 -2.64 -24.56
C PRO A 435 -8.46 -1.76 -25.12
N VAL A 436 -8.45 -0.50 -24.70
CA VAL A 436 -7.47 0.51 -25.06
C VAL A 436 -6.76 1.03 -23.82
N VAL A 437 -5.70 1.80 -23.99
CA VAL A 437 -5.00 2.47 -22.89
C VAL A 437 -5.24 3.97 -22.99
N THR A 438 -5.66 4.59 -21.89
CA THR A 438 -5.82 6.04 -21.78
C THR A 438 -4.71 6.60 -20.89
N LYS A 439 -4.09 7.69 -21.33
CA LYS A 439 -3.14 8.48 -20.53
C LYS A 439 -3.63 9.93 -20.51
N PHE A 440 -3.93 10.46 -19.32
CA PHE A 440 -4.58 11.77 -19.19
C PHE A 440 -4.27 12.50 -17.89
N ALA A 441 -4.36 13.82 -17.95
CA ALA A 441 -4.19 14.72 -16.82
C ALA A 441 -5.38 14.55 -15.87
N ARG A 442 -5.10 14.10 -14.65
CA ARG A 442 -6.10 14.01 -13.58
C ARG A 442 -6.45 15.41 -13.06
N PHE A 443 -5.52 16.34 -13.22
CA PHE A 443 -5.64 17.69 -12.75
C PHE A 443 -5.06 18.72 -13.74
N PRO A 444 -5.51 19.98 -13.69
CA PRO A 444 -5.08 21.02 -14.63
C PRO A 444 -3.55 21.19 -14.76
N TRP A 445 -2.80 21.10 -13.66
CA TRP A 445 -1.33 21.26 -13.67
C TRP A 445 -0.57 20.08 -14.27
N GLU A 446 -1.21 18.92 -14.47
CA GLU A 446 -0.59 17.77 -15.15
C GLU A 446 -0.64 17.92 -16.69
N VAL A 447 -1.48 18.80 -17.22
CA VAL A 447 -1.68 18.97 -18.67
C VAL A 447 -0.39 19.31 -19.43
N PRO A 448 0.47 20.25 -18.96
CA PRO A 448 1.73 20.54 -19.65
C PRO A 448 2.69 19.35 -19.73
N LEU A 449 2.61 18.42 -18.77
CA LEU A 449 3.47 17.22 -18.74
C LEU A 449 3.12 16.24 -19.87
N LEU A 450 1.85 16.21 -20.32
CA LEU A 450 1.39 15.32 -21.38
C LEU A 450 1.55 15.90 -22.79
N GLU A 451 1.82 17.21 -22.90
CA GLU A 451 1.93 17.86 -24.21
C GLU A 451 3.19 17.41 -24.96
N ALA A 452 4.29 17.19 -24.25
CA ALA A 452 5.54 16.66 -24.84
C ALA A 452 5.31 15.25 -25.43
N GLU A 453 4.68 14.36 -24.67
CA GLU A 453 4.42 13.00 -25.14
C GLU A 453 3.38 12.96 -26.26
N THR A 454 2.33 13.79 -26.18
CA THR A 454 1.33 13.91 -27.26
C THR A 454 2.00 14.34 -28.57
N ALA A 455 2.96 15.26 -28.51
CA ALA A 455 3.75 15.66 -29.67
C ALA A 455 4.71 14.55 -30.13
N ALA A 456 5.31 13.80 -29.21
CA ALA A 456 6.17 12.67 -29.55
C ALA A 456 5.42 11.58 -30.32
N TYR A 457 4.18 11.27 -29.92
CA TYR A 457 3.31 10.34 -30.66
C TYR A 457 2.99 10.84 -32.09
N GLN A 458 2.92 12.15 -32.31
CA GLN A 458 2.81 12.71 -33.66
C GLN A 458 4.05 12.39 -34.51
N TRP A 459 5.24 12.49 -33.92
CA TRP A 459 6.49 12.29 -34.66
C TRP A 459 6.72 10.84 -35.08
N ILE A 460 6.13 9.89 -34.34
CA ILE A 460 6.27 8.46 -34.58
C ILE A 460 5.03 7.83 -35.23
N GLU A 461 4.03 8.64 -35.61
CA GLU A 461 2.82 8.16 -36.27
C GLU A 461 3.17 7.34 -37.52
N GLY A 462 2.56 6.16 -37.66
CA GLY A 462 2.80 5.25 -38.78
C GLY A 462 4.18 4.56 -38.80
N CYS A 463 5.08 4.87 -37.87
CA CYS A 463 6.44 4.32 -37.84
C CYS A 463 6.54 2.96 -37.11
N GLN A 464 5.45 2.54 -36.46
CA GLN A 464 5.37 1.29 -35.68
C GLN A 464 6.44 1.16 -34.58
N ILE A 465 6.79 2.29 -33.95
CA ILE A 465 7.77 2.36 -32.85
C ILE A 465 7.08 2.20 -31.50
N GLY A 466 5.99 2.94 -31.28
CA GLY A 466 5.14 2.86 -30.10
C GLY A 466 3.75 2.29 -30.42
N PRO A 467 2.86 2.23 -29.41
CA PRO A 467 1.46 1.89 -29.61
C PRO A 467 0.76 2.88 -30.55
N ASP A 468 -0.25 2.41 -31.28
CA ASP A 468 -1.01 3.27 -32.20
C ASP A 468 -1.79 4.31 -31.40
N PHE A 469 -1.67 5.58 -31.77
CA PHE A 469 -2.46 6.67 -31.21
C PHE A 469 -3.86 6.64 -31.83
N LEU A 470 -4.90 6.53 -31.00
CA LEU A 470 -6.28 6.31 -31.46
C LEU A 470 -7.14 7.58 -31.39
N GLY A 471 -6.75 8.56 -30.58
CA GLY A 471 -7.49 9.81 -30.45
C GLY A 471 -7.13 10.61 -29.21
N HIS A 472 -7.60 11.86 -29.19
CA HIS A 472 -7.51 12.75 -28.05
C HIS A 472 -8.63 12.45 -27.05
N LEU A 473 -8.28 12.41 -25.77
CA LEU A 473 -9.23 12.29 -24.67
C LEU A 473 -9.68 13.69 -24.26
N THR A 474 -10.99 13.93 -24.25
CA THR A 474 -11.58 15.23 -23.93
C THR A 474 -12.39 15.22 -22.65
N GLU A 475 -12.41 16.34 -21.95
CA GLU A 475 -13.32 16.64 -20.85
C GLU A 475 -13.94 18.00 -21.13
N GLN A 476 -15.28 18.07 -21.22
CA GLN A 476 -16.00 19.33 -21.40
C GLN A 476 -15.42 20.21 -22.54
N GLY A 477 -15.01 19.58 -23.64
CA GLY A 477 -14.45 20.23 -24.82
C GLY A 477 -12.93 20.43 -24.83
N ARG A 478 -12.25 20.46 -23.68
CA ARG A 478 -10.78 20.57 -23.64
C ARG A 478 -10.11 19.20 -23.76
N VAL A 479 -8.92 19.16 -24.36
CA VAL A 479 -8.10 17.93 -24.42
C VAL A 479 -7.32 17.78 -23.14
N ILE A 480 -7.49 16.65 -22.46
CA ILE A 480 -6.82 16.35 -21.18
C ILE A 480 -5.80 15.22 -21.33
N GLY A 481 -5.75 14.55 -22.46
CA GLY A 481 -4.86 13.42 -22.69
C GLY A 481 -5.14 12.74 -24.02
N PHE A 482 -4.78 11.47 -24.11
CA PHE A 482 -4.92 10.70 -25.32
C PHE A 482 -5.19 9.22 -25.06
N VAL A 483 -5.59 8.54 -26.12
CA VAL A 483 -5.95 7.12 -26.15
C VAL A 483 -5.01 6.41 -27.12
N MET A 484 -4.48 5.27 -26.71
CA MET A 484 -3.58 4.45 -27.51
C MET A 484 -4.00 2.98 -27.50
N ALA A 485 -3.59 2.23 -28.52
CA ALA A 485 -3.85 0.81 -28.61
C ALA A 485 -3.19 0.05 -27.46
N ARG A 486 -3.89 -0.95 -26.92
CA ARG A 486 -3.33 -1.85 -25.91
C ARG A 486 -2.38 -2.84 -26.58
N VAL A 487 -1.15 -2.91 -26.07
CA VAL A 487 -0.21 -3.97 -26.45
C VAL A 487 -0.53 -5.21 -25.62
N ALA A 488 -1.35 -6.10 -26.16
CA ALA A 488 -1.72 -7.36 -25.50
C ALA A 488 -0.52 -8.31 -25.35
N ASP A 489 -0.59 -9.23 -24.40
CA ASP A 489 0.34 -10.36 -24.20
C ASP A 489 1.82 -9.97 -24.22
N CYS A 490 2.12 -8.81 -23.64
CA CYS A 490 3.47 -8.29 -23.57
C CYS A 490 4.08 -8.46 -22.18
N ARG A 491 5.41 -8.54 -22.15
CA ARG A 491 6.21 -8.40 -20.94
C ARG A 491 7.19 -7.23 -21.11
N HIS A 492 7.68 -6.68 -20.01
CA HIS A 492 8.75 -5.70 -20.12
C HIS A 492 10.05 -6.36 -20.59
N ALA A 493 10.94 -5.56 -21.17
CA ALA A 493 12.23 -6.05 -21.64
C ALA A 493 13.12 -6.54 -20.50
N THR A 494 13.97 -7.50 -20.84
CA THR A 494 15.08 -7.98 -20.02
C THR A 494 16.39 -7.69 -20.74
N SER A 495 17.52 -7.96 -20.09
CA SER A 495 18.84 -7.85 -20.74
C SER A 495 18.99 -8.78 -21.96
N GLU A 496 18.23 -9.86 -22.04
CA GLU A 496 18.23 -10.81 -23.16
C GLU A 496 17.58 -10.22 -24.42
N ASP A 497 16.68 -9.25 -24.27
CA ASP A 497 15.95 -8.62 -25.38
C ASP A 497 16.73 -7.49 -26.07
N TYR A 498 18.02 -7.35 -25.76
CA TYR A 498 18.87 -6.26 -26.25
C TYR A 498 18.74 -6.04 -27.75
N THR A 499 18.75 -7.10 -28.56
CA THR A 499 18.65 -6.97 -30.02
C THR A 499 17.31 -6.37 -30.47
N LEU A 500 16.21 -6.70 -29.79
CA LEU A 500 14.89 -6.17 -30.11
C LEU A 500 14.78 -4.70 -29.69
N CYS A 501 15.20 -4.38 -28.46
CA CYS A 501 15.22 -3.02 -27.94
C CYS A 501 16.15 -2.12 -28.77
N TYR A 502 17.32 -2.62 -29.16
CA TYR A 502 18.27 -1.90 -30.00
C TYR A 502 17.65 -1.55 -31.35
N ARG A 503 16.95 -2.49 -31.98
CA ARG A 503 16.26 -2.24 -33.27
C ARG A 503 15.15 -1.21 -33.12
N ALA A 504 14.33 -1.30 -32.07
CA ALA A 504 13.26 -0.33 -31.81
C ALA A 504 13.81 1.08 -31.56
N LEU A 505 14.84 1.20 -30.72
CA LEU A 505 15.50 2.46 -30.43
C LEU A 505 16.24 3.04 -31.65
N SER A 506 16.90 2.19 -32.44
CA SER A 506 17.56 2.61 -33.68
C SER A 506 16.56 3.21 -34.69
N LYS A 507 15.36 2.63 -34.80
CA LYS A 507 14.30 3.19 -35.65
C LYS A 507 13.87 4.57 -35.17
N LEU A 508 13.77 4.78 -33.85
CA LEU A 508 13.48 6.10 -33.28
C LEU A 508 14.60 7.10 -33.58
N HIS A 509 15.86 6.69 -33.43
CA HIS A 509 17.04 7.52 -33.73
C HIS A 509 17.16 7.88 -35.20
N GLN A 510 16.75 7.01 -36.13
CA GLN A 510 16.70 7.32 -37.57
C GLN A 510 15.74 8.47 -37.90
N LEU A 511 14.75 8.74 -37.06
CA LEU A 511 13.86 9.90 -37.17
C LEU A 511 14.46 11.18 -36.57
N GLY A 512 15.69 11.12 -36.03
CA GLY A 512 16.35 12.20 -35.32
C GLY A 512 15.72 12.48 -33.95
N ILE A 513 15.11 11.46 -33.33
CA ILE A 513 14.42 11.55 -32.04
C ILE A 513 15.22 10.78 -30.99
N LYS A 514 15.51 11.44 -29.87
CA LYS A 514 16.05 10.84 -28.66
C LYS A 514 14.90 10.51 -27.72
N HIS A 515 14.93 9.34 -27.06
CA HIS A 515 13.87 8.95 -26.13
C HIS A 515 13.99 9.62 -24.76
N GLY A 516 15.22 9.78 -24.26
CA GLY A 516 15.54 10.40 -22.97
C GLY A 516 15.44 9.48 -21.74
N ASP A 517 14.74 8.35 -21.83
CA ASP A 517 14.54 7.40 -20.73
C ASP A 517 14.40 5.95 -21.24
N THR A 518 15.52 5.34 -21.61
CA THR A 518 15.56 4.00 -22.22
C THR A 518 15.63 2.86 -21.20
N ASN A 519 14.98 3.02 -20.04
CA ASN A 519 14.91 1.97 -19.03
C ASN A 519 14.10 0.76 -19.52
N LYS A 520 14.34 -0.43 -18.95
CA LYS A 520 13.70 -1.68 -19.38
C LYS A 520 12.17 -1.71 -19.30
N HIS A 521 11.57 -0.87 -18.45
CA HIS A 521 10.13 -0.78 -18.30
C HIS A 521 9.46 0.01 -19.42
N ASN A 522 10.22 0.80 -20.19
CA ASN A 522 9.72 1.55 -21.34
C ASN A 522 9.79 0.75 -22.65
N PHE A 523 10.15 -0.53 -22.58
CA PHE A 523 10.11 -1.47 -23.71
C PHE A 523 9.13 -2.61 -23.40
N LEU A 524 8.11 -2.75 -24.24
CA LEU A 524 7.17 -3.87 -24.21
C LEU A 524 7.56 -4.90 -25.28
N ILE A 525 7.78 -6.14 -24.87
CA ILE A 525 8.15 -7.26 -25.73
C ILE A 525 6.93 -8.13 -25.97
N ASN A 526 6.58 -8.32 -27.25
CA ASN A 526 5.54 -9.27 -27.68
C ASN A 526 5.94 -9.86 -29.05
N GLN A 527 5.78 -11.18 -29.23
CA GLN A 527 5.99 -11.90 -30.50
C GLN A 527 7.31 -11.54 -31.22
N GLY A 528 8.40 -11.42 -30.48
CA GLY A 528 9.72 -11.08 -31.03
C GLY A 528 9.86 -9.64 -31.55
N LYS A 529 8.96 -8.74 -31.14
CA LYS A 529 9.01 -7.29 -31.40
C LYS A 529 9.10 -6.53 -30.08
N ALA A 530 9.88 -5.44 -30.08
CA ALA A 530 9.90 -4.46 -29.01
C ALA A 530 9.10 -3.22 -29.43
N THR A 531 8.23 -2.75 -28.54
CA THR A 531 7.43 -1.52 -28.67
C THR A 531 7.85 -0.55 -27.57
N LEU A 532 8.21 0.67 -27.94
CA LEU A 532 8.60 1.73 -27.02
C LEU A 532 7.37 2.45 -26.46
N ILE A 533 7.41 2.80 -25.17
CA ILE A 533 6.36 3.56 -24.48
C ILE A 533 6.98 4.65 -23.59
N ASP A 534 6.16 5.59 -23.10
CA ASP A 534 6.56 6.64 -22.16
C ASP A 534 7.52 7.68 -22.76
N PHE A 535 7.04 8.44 -23.75
CA PHE A 535 7.84 9.41 -24.50
C PHE A 535 7.90 10.80 -23.84
N ASP A 536 7.64 10.89 -22.53
CA ASP A 536 7.60 12.15 -21.78
C ASP A 536 8.93 12.94 -21.85
N ASN A 537 10.04 12.22 -21.97
CA ASN A 537 11.40 12.80 -22.08
C ASN A 537 11.92 12.87 -23.53
N ALA A 538 11.07 12.57 -24.53
CA ALA A 538 11.51 12.50 -25.91
C ALA A 538 11.78 13.90 -26.49
N SER A 539 12.86 14.01 -27.26
CA SER A 539 13.27 15.26 -27.91
C SER A 539 13.64 15.03 -29.36
N ARG A 540 13.15 15.89 -30.26
CA ARG A 540 13.50 15.88 -31.68
C ARG A 540 14.67 16.83 -31.96
N GLY A 541 15.52 16.47 -32.92
CA GLY A 541 16.69 17.29 -33.29
C GLY A 541 17.91 17.08 -32.41
N ALA A 542 17.98 15.94 -31.72
CA ALA A 542 19.15 15.55 -30.95
C ALA A 542 20.38 15.37 -31.87
N SER A 543 21.55 15.73 -31.36
CA SER A 543 22.81 15.56 -32.10
C SER A 543 23.15 14.07 -32.28
N ALA A 544 23.93 13.75 -33.32
CA ALA A 544 24.39 12.38 -33.54
C ALA A 544 25.10 11.79 -32.30
N GLN A 545 25.88 12.61 -31.59
CA GLN A 545 26.56 12.22 -30.37
C GLN A 545 25.60 11.84 -29.23
N GLU A 546 24.48 12.55 -29.08
CA GLU A 546 23.48 12.23 -28.06
C GLU A 546 22.74 10.93 -28.36
N LEU A 547 22.41 10.69 -29.63
CA LEU A 547 21.77 9.45 -30.08
C LEU A 547 22.71 8.26 -29.89
N GLU A 548 23.99 8.39 -30.28
CA GLU A 548 25.01 7.37 -30.07
C GLU A 548 25.22 7.07 -28.58
N THR A 549 25.21 8.10 -27.73
CA THR A 549 25.34 7.94 -26.27
C THR A 549 24.16 7.18 -25.68
N GLU A 550 22.92 7.54 -26.07
CA GLU A 550 21.71 6.84 -25.62
C GLU A 550 21.70 5.38 -26.08
N LEU A 551 22.08 5.12 -27.33
CA LEU A 551 22.14 3.79 -27.91
C LEU A 551 23.25 2.93 -27.27
N GLY A 552 24.41 3.52 -27.01
CA GLY A 552 25.53 2.87 -26.32
C GLY A 552 25.22 2.53 -24.85
N GLY A 553 24.40 3.35 -24.19
CA GLY A 553 23.95 3.13 -22.81
C GLY A 553 22.86 2.06 -22.65
N LEU A 554 22.18 1.66 -23.74
CA LEU A 554 20.99 0.80 -23.70
C LEU A 554 21.23 -0.52 -22.95
N ARG A 555 22.38 -1.18 -23.16
CA ARG A 555 22.67 -2.47 -22.50
C ARG A 555 22.73 -2.34 -20.98
N ASN A 556 23.24 -1.22 -20.48
CA ASN A 556 23.29 -0.95 -19.04
C ASN A 556 21.89 -0.67 -18.49
N GLN A 557 21.06 0.08 -19.22
CA GLN A 557 19.68 0.37 -18.82
C GLN A 557 18.80 -0.90 -18.77
N LEU A 558 18.98 -1.82 -19.72
CA LEU A 558 18.28 -3.11 -19.71
C LEU A 558 18.76 -4.05 -18.59
N SER A 559 20.03 -3.94 -18.21
CA SER A 559 20.64 -4.76 -17.15
C SER A 559 20.49 -4.13 -15.76
N ASP A 560 19.87 -2.97 -15.65
CA ASP A 560 19.75 -2.27 -14.38
C ASP A 560 18.80 -3.02 -13.42
N MET A 561 19.33 -3.31 -12.23
CA MET A 561 18.62 -3.98 -11.13
C MET A 561 18.25 -3.00 -10.01
N SER A 562 18.52 -1.70 -10.20
CA SER A 562 18.26 -0.64 -9.21
C SER A 562 16.77 -0.35 -9.01
N GLY A 563 15.91 -0.78 -9.95
CA GLY A 563 14.46 -0.51 -9.94
C GLY A 563 14.08 0.87 -10.47
N LYS A 564 14.99 1.60 -11.11
CA LYS A 564 14.68 2.83 -11.86
C LYS A 564 13.76 2.52 -13.05
N GLY A 565 12.65 3.26 -13.18
CA GLY A 565 11.75 3.18 -14.34
C GLY A 565 10.39 2.50 -14.13
N GLY A 566 10.09 1.93 -12.95
CA GLY A 566 8.79 1.32 -12.61
C GLY A 566 8.86 -0.18 -12.30
N GLN A 567 7.80 -0.78 -11.72
CA GLN A 567 7.71 -2.24 -11.47
C GLN A 567 6.51 -2.83 -12.22
N VAL A 568 6.66 -4.05 -12.74
CA VAL A 568 5.67 -4.78 -13.53
C VAL A 568 4.76 -5.57 -12.60
N VAL A 569 3.44 -5.46 -12.80
CA VAL A 569 2.46 -6.41 -12.25
C VAL A 569 2.42 -7.60 -13.21
N GLU A 570 3.09 -8.71 -12.89
CA GLU A 570 3.02 -9.94 -13.68
C GLU A 570 1.66 -10.63 -13.45
N THR A 571 0.85 -10.69 -14.51
CA THR A 571 -0.36 -11.51 -14.58
C THR A 571 0.02 -12.97 -14.81
N SER A 572 -0.19 -13.83 -13.82
CA SER A 572 -0.13 -15.29 -13.98
C SER A 572 -1.33 -15.76 -14.82
N PHE A 573 -1.07 -16.16 -16.06
CA PHE A 573 -2.04 -16.87 -16.89
C PHE A 573 -2.25 -18.29 -16.33
N ILE A 574 -3.48 -18.61 -15.94
CA ILE A 574 -3.91 -19.99 -15.69
C ILE A 574 -4.36 -20.54 -17.04
N GLU A 575 -3.60 -21.49 -17.60
CA GLU A 575 -4.03 -22.29 -18.75
C GLU A 575 -5.27 -23.11 -18.34
N SER A 576 -6.41 -22.79 -18.95
CA SER A 576 -7.57 -23.67 -18.96
C SER A 576 -7.25 -24.84 -19.89
N THR A 577 -6.93 -26.00 -19.32
CA THR A 577 -6.96 -27.26 -20.05
C THR A 577 -8.41 -27.73 -20.08
N ASP A 578 -8.99 -27.68 -21.27
CA ASP A 578 -10.24 -28.38 -21.61
C ASP A 578 -10.03 -29.88 -21.40
N LEU A 579 -10.79 -30.46 -20.46
CA LEU A 579 -11.01 -31.90 -20.40
C LEU A 579 -12.39 -32.18 -20.99
N ASP A 580 -12.34 -32.46 -22.29
CA ASP A 580 -13.42 -33.04 -23.06
C ASP A 580 -13.56 -34.53 -22.71
N THR A 581 -14.82 -34.92 -22.46
CA THR A 581 -15.45 -36.24 -22.63
C THR A 581 -14.60 -37.52 -22.56
N ARG A 582 -14.94 -38.41 -21.60
CA ARG A 582 -15.22 -39.84 -21.85
C ARG A 582 -15.76 -40.55 -20.59
N GLU A 583 -16.99 -41.06 -20.77
CA GLU A 583 -17.73 -42.15 -20.10
C GLU A 583 -17.93 -42.12 -18.57
#